data_AF-E4Z3K4-F1
#
_entry.id   AF-E4Z3K4-F1
#
_cell.length_a   1.000
_cell.length_b   1.000
_cell.length_c   1.000
_cell.angle_alpha   90.00
_cell.angle_beta   90.00
_cell.angle_gamma   90.00
#
_symmetry.space_group_name_H-M   'P 1'
#
loop_
_entity.id
_entity.type
_entity.pdbx_description
1 polymer ?
#
loop_
_entity_poly.entity_id
_entity_poly.type
_entity_poly.pdbx_seq_one_letter_code
_entity_poly.pdbx_strand_id
1 'polypeptide(L)'
;MNFYFQELVNLPREALMAIILKLRRENSVLVNENREMQILKHTLTHKEVLIKSYSELQKHNNAIIDSKISEIAVKKIEISTGNTKIRIKCKELELVERELSLKMSECNELERKIDLIKKDLHDKAEQVREKNETIKAADQRVKILESQLDDENCCSICFAKYDESENAHYCIKTCGHQACSQCLDNILPKLNRRVFSPDMKIFCILPRFTSAQEFGEDSGSIRLEAPALDSEEGGNWHIAPHLVCDACRIISAEINKRMNFEINKFPSVKSGKKELSEDRVIEIIEEICDDPKTFKDAGLKVIDGVQRISAPGYETDQVSGVTQGGMMWPHRFITKCNQMIENSFDDEWEIYKYIRNNPSGLVYKMCYQDEKADCVRFPVSSVAKYKDEL
;
A
#
# COMPACT_ATOMS: atom_id res chain seq x y z
N MET A 1 53.19 91.60 54.66
CA MET A 1 51.88 92.03 55.19
C MET A 1 51.96 93.11 56.28
N ASN A 2 53.11 93.37 56.93
CA ASN A 2 53.17 94.37 58.02
C ASN A 2 53.28 95.84 57.59
N PHE A 3 53.65 96.15 56.35
CA PHE A 3 53.81 97.56 55.92
C PHE A 3 52.50 98.26 55.52
N TYR A 4 51.46 97.51 55.10
CA TYR A 4 50.19 98.11 54.69
C TYR A 4 49.27 98.49 55.86
N PHE A 5 49.50 97.93 57.05
CA PHE A 5 48.64 98.17 58.21
C PHE A 5 48.88 99.53 58.88
N GLN A 6 50.08 100.12 58.77
CA GLN A 6 50.38 101.41 59.41
C GLN A 6 49.75 102.62 58.69
N GLU A 7 49.58 102.58 57.36
CA GLU A 7 48.91 103.65 56.61
C GLU A 7 47.38 103.65 56.78
N LEU A 8 46.79 102.49 57.09
CA LEU A 8 45.33 102.34 57.22
C LEU A 8 44.76 102.96 58.51
N VAL A 9 45.58 103.17 59.54
CA VAL A 9 45.16 103.67 60.87
C VAL A 9 44.89 105.18 60.88
N ASN A 10 45.48 105.94 59.95
CA ASN A 10 45.35 107.41 59.88
C ASN A 10 44.33 107.91 58.84
N LEU A 11 43.57 107.01 58.20
CA LEU A 11 42.54 107.38 57.23
C LEU A 11 41.26 107.87 57.93
N PRO A 12 40.62 108.95 57.43
CA PRO A 12 39.31 109.36 57.93
C PRO A 12 38.28 108.23 57.74
N ARG A 13 37.34 108.14 58.68
CA ARG A 13 36.38 107.03 58.79
C ARG A 13 35.59 106.80 57.50
N GLU A 14 35.29 107.85 56.74
CA GLU A 14 34.61 107.75 55.45
C GLU A 14 35.46 107.02 54.40
N ALA A 15 36.76 107.29 54.34
CA ALA A 15 37.68 106.64 53.40
C ALA A 15 37.87 105.16 53.75
N LEU A 16 37.94 104.82 55.03
CA LEU A 16 38.01 103.43 55.50
C LEU A 16 36.74 102.65 55.11
N MET A 17 35.55 103.24 55.27
CA MET A 17 34.29 102.61 54.87
C MET A 17 34.17 102.42 53.36
N ALA A 18 34.65 103.38 52.55
CA ALA A 18 34.68 103.23 51.10
C ALA A 18 35.56 102.04 50.66
N ILE A 19 36.74 101.87 51.28
CA ILE A 19 37.63 100.73 51.03
C ILE A 19 36.97 99.42 51.45
N ILE A 20 36.35 99.35 52.63
CA ILE A 20 35.64 98.15 53.10
C ILE A 20 34.50 97.78 52.13
N LEU A 21 33.73 98.75 51.64
CA LEU A 21 32.65 98.50 50.67
C LEU A 21 33.18 98.04 49.31
N LYS A 22 34.35 98.54 48.87
CA LYS A 22 35.02 98.07 47.65
C LYS A 22 35.48 96.62 47.82
N LEU A 23 36.19 96.31 48.91
CA LEU A 23 36.66 94.96 49.23
C LEU A 23 35.51 93.97 49.40
N ARG A 24 34.39 94.37 50.01
CA ARG A 24 33.19 93.51 50.09
C ARG A 24 32.59 93.23 48.71
N ARG A 25 32.54 94.22 47.82
CA ARG A 25 32.07 94.02 46.43
C ARG A 25 32.99 93.08 45.66
N GLU A 26 34.30 93.30 45.73
CA GLU A 26 35.29 92.41 45.09
C GLU A 26 35.22 90.99 45.65
N ASN A 27 35.11 90.83 46.97
CA ASN A 27 34.94 89.52 47.59
C ASN A 27 33.63 88.84 47.18
N SER A 28 32.54 89.60 47.01
CA SER A 28 31.27 89.05 46.51
C SER A 28 31.38 88.57 45.07
N VAL A 29 32.16 89.25 44.22
CA VAL A 29 32.42 88.81 42.83
C VAL A 29 33.23 87.52 42.85
N LEU A 30 34.33 87.47 43.62
CA LEU A 30 35.17 86.28 43.74
C LEU A 30 34.42 85.05 44.28
N VAL A 31 33.51 85.24 45.24
CA VAL A 31 32.66 84.16 45.76
C VAL A 31 31.71 83.62 44.68
N ASN A 32 31.14 84.49 43.84
CA ASN A 32 30.30 84.08 42.72
C ASN A 32 31.10 83.34 41.65
N GLU A 33 32.26 83.86 41.24
CA GLU A 33 33.16 83.21 40.28
C GLU A 33 33.62 81.83 40.78
N ASN A 34 33.95 81.71 42.07
CA ASN A 34 34.31 80.42 42.67
C ASN A 34 33.14 79.43 42.66
N ARG A 35 31.91 79.92 42.89
CA ARG A 35 30.69 79.09 42.80
C ARG A 35 30.45 78.62 41.37
N GLU A 36 30.62 79.49 40.37
CA GLU A 36 30.52 79.12 38.95
C GLU A 36 31.59 78.10 38.55
N MET A 37 32.84 78.27 39.01
CA MET A 37 33.92 77.30 38.80
C MET A 37 33.61 75.93 39.41
N GLN A 38 32.98 75.88 40.59
CA GLN A 38 32.54 74.61 41.19
C GLN A 38 31.42 73.94 40.37
N ILE A 39 30.47 74.71 39.85
CA ILE A 39 29.40 74.20 38.98
C ILE A 39 29.99 73.64 37.67
N LEU A 40 30.94 74.36 37.06
CA LEU A 40 31.64 73.90 35.86
C LEU A 40 32.44 72.63 36.12
N LYS A 41 33.15 72.54 37.25
CA LYS A 41 33.88 71.33 37.64
C LYS A 41 32.93 70.13 37.79
N HIS A 42 31.80 70.31 38.46
CA HIS A 42 30.81 69.25 38.61
C HIS A 42 30.23 68.81 37.26
N THR A 43 29.89 69.78 36.40
CA THR A 43 29.40 69.52 35.03
C THR A 43 30.43 68.75 34.19
N LEU A 44 31.71 69.08 34.32
CA LEU A 44 32.79 68.40 33.61
C LEU A 44 32.95 66.95 34.10
N THR A 45 32.93 66.72 35.42
CA THR A 45 32.96 65.36 35.98
C THR A 45 31.77 64.52 35.53
N HIS A 46 30.57 65.11 35.43
CA HIS A 46 29.40 64.42 34.92
C HIS A 46 29.54 64.05 33.44
N LYS A 47 30.11 64.95 32.61
CA LYS A 47 30.40 64.67 31.20
C LYS A 47 31.42 63.54 31.03
N GLU A 48 32.45 63.49 31.86
CA GLU A 48 33.43 62.39 31.85
C GLU A 48 32.79 61.03 32.16
N VAL A 49 31.89 60.98 33.14
CA VAL A 49 31.11 59.78 33.46
C VAL A 49 30.24 59.37 32.26
N LEU A 50 29.55 60.30 31.62
CA LEU A 50 28.73 60.01 30.44
C LEU A 50 29.56 59.49 29.26
N ILE A 51 30.74 60.05 29.01
CA ILE A 51 31.66 59.59 27.95
C ILE A 51 32.11 58.16 28.24
N LYS A 52 32.46 57.86 29.50
CA LYS A 52 32.85 56.50 29.90
C LYS A 52 31.70 55.51 29.71
N SER A 53 30.50 55.83 30.18
CA SER A 53 29.31 55.00 29.99
C SER A 53 28.99 54.76 28.52
N TYR A 54 29.14 55.80 27.66
CA TYR A 54 28.95 55.66 26.22
C TYR A 54 29.99 54.72 25.58
N SER A 55 31.26 54.83 25.98
CA SER A 55 32.32 53.94 25.50
C SER A 55 32.07 52.48 25.90
N GLU A 56 31.59 52.23 27.12
CA GLU A 56 31.24 50.89 27.59
C GLU A 56 30.05 50.32 26.82
N LEU A 57 29.01 51.13 26.56
CA LEU A 57 27.88 50.75 25.73
C LEU A 57 28.32 50.39 24.31
N GLN A 58 29.22 51.18 23.73
CA GLN A 58 29.75 50.92 22.39
C GLN A 58 30.54 49.60 22.32
N LYS A 59 31.36 49.31 23.35
CA LYS A 59 32.06 48.02 23.45
C LYS A 59 31.08 46.85 23.54
N HIS A 60 30.02 46.98 24.33
CA HIS A 60 29.00 45.94 24.46
C HIS A 60 28.25 45.70 23.13
N ASN A 61 27.85 46.77 22.45
CA ASN A 61 27.19 46.67 21.15
C ASN A 61 28.08 46.01 20.10
N ASN A 62 29.38 46.37 20.05
CA ASN A 62 30.33 45.73 19.14
C ASN A 62 30.48 44.23 19.44
N ALA A 63 30.55 43.85 20.72
CA ALA A 63 30.61 42.43 21.10
C ALA A 63 29.35 41.64 20.67
N ILE A 64 28.16 42.25 20.78
CA ILE A 64 26.91 41.65 20.27
C ILE A 64 26.95 41.49 18.76
N ILE A 65 27.44 42.51 18.03
CA ILE A 65 27.56 42.46 16.58
C ILE A 65 28.52 41.35 16.16
N ASP A 66 29.69 41.25 16.79
CA ASP A 66 30.68 40.21 16.49
C ASP A 66 30.15 38.80 16.76
N SER A 67 29.38 38.62 17.84
CA SER A 67 28.67 37.38 18.14
C SER A 67 27.69 37.00 17.03
N LYS A 68 26.87 37.96 16.58
CA LYS A 68 25.91 37.73 15.49
C LYS A 68 26.57 37.45 14.15
N ILE A 69 27.68 38.12 13.85
CA ILE A 69 28.48 37.85 12.63
C ILE A 69 28.99 36.40 12.67
N SER A 70 29.46 35.94 13.82
CA SER A 70 29.93 34.56 14.00
C SER A 70 28.80 33.54 13.81
N GLU A 71 27.60 33.78 14.38
CA GLU A 71 26.42 32.94 14.16
C GLU A 71 26.01 32.86 12.68
N ILE A 72 26.04 33.99 11.96
CA ILE A 72 25.73 34.04 10.53
C ILE A 72 26.78 33.24 9.73
N ALA A 73 28.06 33.32 10.10
CA ALA A 73 29.11 32.56 9.43
C ALA A 73 28.91 31.04 9.60
N VAL A 74 28.53 30.58 10.80
CA VAL A 74 28.21 29.16 11.05
C VAL A 74 27.03 28.71 10.19
N LYS A 75 25.92 29.47 10.18
CA LYS A 75 24.75 29.16 9.35
C LYS A 75 25.09 29.11 7.86
N LYS A 76 25.98 29.99 7.38
CA LYS A 76 26.44 29.98 5.98
C LYS A 76 27.19 28.68 5.63
N ILE A 77 28.01 28.17 6.55
CA ILE A 77 28.71 26.88 6.37
C ILE A 77 27.70 25.73 6.34
N GLU A 78 26.73 25.71 7.26
CA GLU A 78 25.68 24.68 7.30
C GLU A 78 24.88 24.61 5.99
N ILE A 79 24.49 25.77 5.44
CA ILE A 79 23.80 25.85 4.14
C ILE A 79 24.69 25.34 3.01
N SER A 80 25.98 25.69 3.00
CA SER A 80 26.94 25.20 2.01
C SER A 80 27.08 23.68 2.05
N THR A 81 27.23 23.12 3.26
CA THR A 81 27.28 21.66 3.46
C THR A 81 25.97 20.99 3.03
N GLY A 82 24.81 21.57 3.36
CA GLY A 82 23.51 21.13 2.88
C GLY A 82 23.44 21.05 1.35
N ASN A 83 23.87 22.10 0.65
CA ASN A 83 23.91 22.15 -0.80
C ASN A 83 24.83 21.07 -1.41
N THR A 84 25.98 20.78 -0.78
CA THR A 84 26.85 19.69 -1.26
C THR A 84 26.19 18.31 -1.12
N LYS A 85 25.47 18.06 -0.01
CA LYS A 85 24.71 16.80 0.19
C LYS A 85 23.61 16.66 -0.86
N ILE A 86 22.87 17.73 -1.14
CA ILE A 86 21.84 17.74 -2.19
C ILE A 86 22.47 17.41 -3.54
N ARG A 87 23.59 18.04 -3.89
CA ARG A 87 24.30 17.80 -5.16
C ARG A 87 24.77 16.35 -5.32
N ILE A 88 25.21 15.70 -4.23
CA ILE A 88 25.58 14.28 -4.24
C ILE A 88 24.35 13.42 -4.52
N LYS A 89 23.25 13.65 -3.79
CA LYS A 89 21.99 12.92 -4.01
C LYS A 89 21.43 13.09 -5.42
N CYS A 90 21.54 14.28 -6.01
CA CYS A 90 21.13 14.49 -7.41
C CYS A 90 21.95 13.62 -8.37
N LYS A 91 23.27 13.47 -8.15
CA LYS A 91 24.11 12.59 -8.97
C LYS A 91 23.77 11.10 -8.78
N GLU A 92 23.42 10.70 -7.56
CA GLU A 92 22.95 9.33 -7.29
C GLU A 92 21.64 9.05 -8.04
N LEU A 93 20.69 10.00 -8.05
CA LEU A 93 19.45 9.89 -8.82
C LEU A 93 19.71 9.81 -10.33
N GLU A 94 20.60 10.64 -10.88
CA GLU A 94 20.99 10.56 -12.30
C GLU A 94 21.58 9.20 -12.69
N LEU A 95 22.29 8.53 -11.77
CA LEU A 95 22.81 7.18 -12.00
C LEU A 95 21.68 6.15 -12.05
N VAL A 96 20.74 6.22 -11.11
CA VAL A 96 19.56 5.36 -11.07
C VAL A 96 18.69 5.53 -12.32
N GLU A 97 18.49 6.77 -12.80
CA GLU A 97 17.76 7.03 -14.04
C GLU A 97 18.43 6.39 -15.27
N ARG A 98 19.76 6.40 -15.34
CA ARG A 98 20.49 5.73 -16.43
C ARG A 98 20.37 4.21 -16.35
N GLU A 99 20.48 3.63 -15.16
CA GLU A 99 20.28 2.20 -14.95
C GLU A 99 18.86 1.77 -15.35
N LEU A 100 17.85 2.55 -14.96
CA LEU A 100 16.46 2.30 -15.33
C LEU A 100 16.25 2.38 -16.85
N SER A 101 16.87 3.36 -17.52
CA SER A 101 16.83 3.49 -18.98
C SER A 101 17.45 2.29 -19.69
N LEU A 102 18.59 1.77 -19.18
CA LEU A 102 19.20 0.54 -19.70
C LEU A 102 18.27 -0.66 -19.51
N LYS A 103 17.68 -0.83 -18.33
CA LYS A 103 16.72 -1.92 -18.08
C LYS A 103 15.47 -1.82 -18.95
N MET A 104 14.97 -0.62 -19.21
CA MET A 104 13.87 -0.42 -20.14
C MET A 104 14.23 -0.86 -21.56
N SER A 105 15.47 -0.58 -22.00
CA SER A 105 15.96 -1.04 -23.31
C SER A 105 16.08 -2.57 -23.41
N GLU A 106 16.54 -3.24 -22.33
CA GLU A 106 16.59 -4.70 -22.24
C GLU A 106 15.16 -5.30 -22.31
N CYS A 107 14.20 -4.73 -21.59
CA CYS A 107 12.79 -5.16 -21.63
C CYS A 107 12.20 -5.06 -23.05
N ASN A 108 12.43 -3.93 -23.73
CA ASN A 108 11.96 -3.74 -25.11
C ASN A 108 12.57 -4.75 -26.09
N GLU A 109 13.83 -5.16 -25.88
CA GLU A 109 14.44 -6.22 -26.70
C GLU A 109 13.80 -7.59 -26.44
N LEU A 110 13.51 -7.90 -25.17
CA LEU A 110 12.82 -9.15 -24.80
C LEU A 110 11.40 -9.20 -25.37
N GLU A 111 10.66 -8.10 -25.35
CA GLU A 111 9.33 -8.02 -25.97
C GLU A 111 9.37 -8.35 -27.47
N ARG A 112 10.34 -7.79 -28.21
CA ARG A 112 10.54 -8.14 -29.63
C ARG A 112 10.84 -9.62 -29.83
N LYS A 113 11.64 -10.24 -28.96
CA LYS A 113 11.92 -11.68 -29.01
C LYS A 113 10.66 -12.50 -28.74
N ILE A 114 9.83 -12.10 -27.78
CA ILE A 114 8.54 -12.73 -27.47
C ILE A 114 7.61 -12.66 -28.68
N ASP A 115 7.54 -11.52 -29.37
CA ASP A 115 6.67 -11.36 -30.54
C ASP A 115 7.12 -12.21 -31.74
N LEU A 116 8.45 -12.35 -31.94
CA LEU A 116 8.99 -13.30 -32.91
C LEU A 116 8.60 -14.75 -32.58
N ILE A 117 8.74 -15.16 -31.32
CA ILE A 117 8.36 -16.51 -30.87
C ILE A 117 6.86 -16.74 -31.04
N LYS A 118 6.01 -15.76 -30.73
CA LYS A 118 4.56 -15.85 -30.95
C LYS A 118 4.22 -16.05 -32.42
N LYS A 119 4.91 -15.33 -33.32
CA LYS A 119 4.73 -15.50 -34.76
C LYS A 119 5.13 -16.91 -35.21
N ASP A 120 6.29 -17.41 -34.79
CA ASP A 120 6.74 -18.76 -35.11
C ASP A 120 5.76 -19.85 -34.59
N LEU A 121 5.20 -19.64 -33.40
CA LEU A 121 4.17 -20.53 -32.83
C LEU A 121 2.88 -20.50 -33.64
N HIS A 122 2.45 -19.33 -34.08
CA HIS A 122 1.28 -19.18 -34.94
C HIS A 122 1.47 -19.93 -36.27
N ASP A 123 2.61 -19.72 -36.94
CA ASP A 123 2.92 -20.38 -38.22
C ASP A 123 2.99 -21.91 -38.06
N LYS A 124 3.58 -22.40 -36.96
CA LYS A 124 3.58 -23.84 -36.63
C LYS A 124 2.17 -24.37 -36.37
N ALA A 125 1.33 -23.62 -35.66
CA ALA A 125 -0.04 -24.03 -35.41
C ALA A 125 -0.84 -24.14 -36.72
N GLU A 126 -0.61 -23.24 -37.67
CA GLU A 126 -1.22 -23.29 -39.00
C GLU A 126 -0.78 -24.52 -39.80
N GLN A 127 0.52 -24.83 -39.83
CA GLN A 127 1.02 -26.07 -40.45
C GLN A 127 0.41 -27.33 -39.83
N VAL A 128 0.19 -27.35 -38.51
CA VAL A 128 -0.47 -28.46 -37.82
C VAL A 128 -1.94 -28.57 -38.24
N ARG A 129 -2.66 -27.44 -38.41
CA ARG A 129 -4.03 -27.44 -38.92
C ARG A 129 -4.11 -28.04 -40.33
N GLU A 130 -3.24 -27.64 -41.24
CA GLU A 130 -3.18 -28.16 -42.62
C GLU A 130 -2.91 -29.67 -42.65
N LYS A 131 -1.96 -30.14 -41.83
CA LYS A 131 -1.68 -31.58 -41.69
C LYS A 131 -2.87 -32.36 -41.13
N ASN A 132 -3.57 -31.80 -40.15
CA ASN A 132 -4.77 -32.43 -39.58
C ASN A 132 -5.91 -32.54 -40.60
N GLU A 133 -6.09 -31.57 -41.48
CA GLU A 133 -7.06 -31.66 -42.58
C GLU A 133 -6.68 -32.76 -43.58
N THR A 134 -5.40 -32.88 -43.91
CA THR A 134 -4.89 -33.97 -44.77
C THR A 134 -5.13 -35.34 -44.15
N ILE A 135 -4.90 -35.49 -42.83
CA ILE A 135 -5.17 -36.73 -42.09
C ILE A 135 -6.67 -37.06 -42.12
N LYS A 136 -7.55 -36.07 -41.89
CA LYS A 136 -9.00 -36.27 -41.97
C LYS A 136 -9.45 -36.73 -43.36
N ALA A 137 -8.87 -36.16 -44.43
CA ALA A 137 -9.17 -36.58 -45.80
C ALA A 137 -8.68 -38.03 -46.08
N ALA A 138 -7.51 -38.41 -45.54
CA ALA A 138 -7.02 -39.78 -45.63
C ALA A 138 -7.92 -40.78 -44.86
N ASP A 139 -8.34 -40.43 -43.64
CA ASP A 139 -9.26 -41.25 -42.83
C ASP A 139 -10.60 -41.50 -43.54
N GLN A 140 -11.16 -40.48 -44.22
CA GLN A 140 -12.35 -40.64 -45.05
C GLN A 140 -12.13 -41.61 -46.22
N ARG A 141 -10.96 -41.56 -46.88
CA ARG A 141 -10.64 -42.50 -47.97
C ARG A 141 -10.52 -43.93 -47.47
N VAL A 142 -9.90 -44.13 -46.30
CA VAL A 142 -9.81 -45.46 -45.68
C VAL A 142 -11.21 -46.01 -45.40
N LYS A 143 -12.11 -45.21 -44.82
CA LYS A 143 -13.51 -45.62 -44.57
C LYS A 143 -14.25 -46.03 -45.86
N ILE A 144 -14.05 -45.31 -46.96
CA ILE A 144 -14.64 -45.67 -48.26
C ILE A 144 -14.10 -47.03 -48.73
N LEU A 145 -12.78 -47.24 -48.67
CA LEU A 145 -12.16 -48.50 -49.06
C LEU A 145 -12.61 -49.68 -48.18
N GLU A 146 -12.74 -49.47 -46.88
CA GLU A 146 -13.29 -50.47 -45.94
C GLU A 146 -14.72 -50.86 -46.34
N SER A 147 -15.59 -49.88 -46.64
CA SER A 147 -16.96 -50.19 -47.08
C SER A 147 -17.03 -50.96 -48.41
N GLN A 148 -16.06 -50.77 -49.31
CA GLN A 148 -16.00 -51.52 -50.57
C GLN A 148 -15.55 -52.97 -50.39
N LEU A 149 -14.75 -53.26 -49.36
CA LEU A 149 -14.27 -54.62 -49.07
C LEU A 149 -15.37 -55.50 -48.44
N ASP A 150 -16.30 -54.92 -47.70
CA ASP A 150 -17.37 -55.65 -47.03
C ASP A 150 -18.47 -56.15 -47.99
N ASP A 151 -18.69 -55.47 -49.13
CA ASP A 151 -19.80 -55.77 -50.05
C ASP A 151 -19.47 -56.84 -51.13
N GLU A 152 -18.23 -56.97 -51.60
CA GLU A 152 -17.90 -57.89 -52.72
C GLU A 152 -17.36 -59.27 -52.30
N ASN A 153 -16.80 -59.42 -51.10
CA ASN A 153 -16.06 -60.65 -50.74
C ASN A 153 -16.76 -61.60 -49.76
N CYS A 154 -17.87 -61.21 -49.12
CA CYS A 154 -18.58 -62.11 -48.20
C CYS A 154 -19.57 -63.05 -48.89
N CYS A 155 -20.16 -62.67 -50.04
CA CYS A 155 -21.22 -63.46 -50.69
C CYS A 155 -20.71 -64.47 -51.72
N SER A 156 -19.67 -64.17 -52.49
CA SER A 156 -19.23 -65.02 -53.62
C SER A 156 -18.65 -66.37 -53.17
N ILE A 157 -17.88 -66.39 -52.08
CA ILE A 157 -17.30 -67.64 -51.53
C ILE A 157 -18.38 -68.52 -50.89
N CYS A 158 -19.40 -67.92 -50.26
CA CYS A 158 -20.46 -68.67 -49.58
C CYS A 158 -21.46 -69.30 -50.56
N PHE A 159 -21.79 -68.64 -51.66
CA PHE A 159 -22.76 -69.16 -52.63
C PHE A 159 -22.16 -70.12 -53.66
N ALA A 160 -20.89 -69.96 -54.08
CA ALA A 160 -20.28 -70.87 -55.05
C ALA A 160 -20.20 -72.33 -54.54
N LYS A 161 -20.03 -72.55 -53.23
CA LYS A 161 -20.07 -73.90 -52.63
C LYS A 161 -21.48 -74.39 -52.27
N TYR A 162 -22.46 -73.50 -52.24
CA TYR A 162 -23.85 -73.88 -51.93
C TYR A 162 -24.52 -74.56 -53.13
N ASP A 163 -24.26 -74.09 -54.35
CA ASP A 163 -24.89 -74.64 -55.57
C ASP A 163 -24.33 -75.99 -56.02
N GLU A 164 -23.12 -76.38 -55.59
CA GLU A 164 -22.49 -77.65 -56.00
C GLU A 164 -22.76 -78.85 -55.06
N SER A 165 -23.43 -78.65 -53.92
CA SER A 165 -23.66 -79.73 -52.94
C SER A 165 -25.14 -80.01 -52.71
N GLU A 166 -25.59 -81.24 -52.96
CA GLU A 166 -26.96 -81.73 -52.64
C GLU A 166 -27.26 -81.78 -51.12
N ASN A 167 -26.36 -81.31 -50.26
CA ASN A 167 -26.49 -81.30 -48.81
C ASN A 167 -26.18 -79.90 -48.23
N ALA A 168 -27.10 -78.98 -48.46
CA ALA A 168 -27.07 -77.58 -47.99
C ALA A 168 -26.91 -77.37 -46.47
N HIS A 169 -27.01 -78.42 -45.65
CA HIS A 169 -26.99 -78.30 -44.19
C HIS A 169 -25.59 -78.16 -43.55
N TYR A 170 -24.50 -78.37 -44.29
CA TYR A 170 -23.16 -78.46 -43.67
C TYR A 170 -22.23 -77.25 -43.88
N CYS A 171 -22.54 -76.35 -44.83
CA CYS A 171 -21.59 -75.28 -45.20
C CYS A 171 -21.40 -74.18 -44.13
N ILE A 172 -22.35 -73.98 -43.21
CA ILE A 172 -22.29 -72.87 -42.24
C ILE A 172 -21.35 -73.17 -41.06
N LYS A 173 -21.04 -74.45 -40.77
CA LYS A 173 -20.27 -74.82 -39.57
C LYS A 173 -18.76 -74.64 -39.68
N THR A 174 -18.20 -74.47 -40.88
CA THR A 174 -16.74 -74.50 -41.07
C THR A 174 -16.10 -73.16 -41.42
N CYS A 175 -16.86 -72.11 -41.76
CA CYS A 175 -16.27 -70.83 -42.19
C CYS A 175 -16.20 -69.74 -41.12
N GLY A 176 -16.82 -69.90 -39.95
CA GLY A 176 -16.70 -68.95 -38.83
C GLY A 176 -17.26 -67.53 -39.06
N HIS A 177 -17.87 -67.25 -40.22
CA HIS A 177 -18.50 -65.96 -40.51
C HIS A 177 -19.92 -65.89 -39.96
N GLN A 178 -20.29 -64.71 -39.45
CA GLN A 178 -21.65 -64.39 -39.04
C GLN A 178 -22.42 -63.93 -40.29
N ALA A 179 -23.60 -64.50 -40.55
CA ALA A 179 -24.38 -64.15 -41.74
C ALA A 179 -24.76 -62.66 -41.71
N CYS A 180 -24.48 -61.93 -42.80
CA CYS A 180 -24.96 -60.54 -42.92
C CYS A 180 -26.49 -60.52 -43.03
N SER A 181 -27.12 -59.40 -42.69
CA SER A 181 -28.58 -59.26 -42.68
C SER A 181 -29.23 -59.64 -44.02
N GLN A 182 -28.59 -59.29 -45.13
CA GLN A 182 -29.06 -59.63 -46.48
C GLN A 182 -29.01 -61.14 -46.80
N CYS A 183 -28.05 -61.88 -46.24
CA CYS A 183 -28.03 -63.34 -46.37
C CYS A 183 -29.14 -63.99 -45.55
N LEU A 184 -29.45 -63.47 -44.36
CA LEU A 184 -30.56 -63.97 -43.55
C LEU A 184 -31.89 -63.84 -44.30
N ASP A 185 -32.13 -62.68 -44.92
CA ASP A 185 -33.39 -62.40 -45.61
C ASP A 185 -33.62 -63.28 -46.85
N ASN A 186 -32.54 -63.73 -47.51
CA ASN A 186 -32.63 -64.67 -48.64
C ASN A 186 -32.75 -66.14 -48.22
N ILE A 187 -32.25 -66.51 -47.04
CA ILE A 187 -32.34 -67.88 -46.50
C ILE A 187 -33.68 -68.11 -45.79
N LEU A 188 -34.21 -67.09 -45.10
CA LEU A 188 -35.45 -67.16 -44.32
C LEU A 188 -36.68 -67.67 -45.11
N PRO A 189 -36.95 -67.25 -46.36
CA PRO A 189 -38.08 -67.79 -47.11
C PRO A 189 -37.86 -69.21 -47.65
N LYS A 190 -36.61 -69.70 -47.70
CA LYS A 190 -36.28 -71.08 -48.13
C LYS A 190 -36.28 -72.08 -46.95
N LEU A 191 -36.16 -71.60 -45.72
CA LEU A 191 -36.36 -72.41 -44.52
C LEU A 191 -37.86 -72.63 -44.30
N ASN A 192 -38.38 -73.64 -44.99
CA ASN A 192 -39.76 -74.09 -44.84
C ASN A 192 -40.04 -74.42 -43.36
N ARG A 193 -41.14 -73.87 -42.85
CA ARG A 193 -41.58 -73.94 -41.46
C ARG A 193 -41.52 -75.38 -40.92
N ARG A 194 -40.52 -75.66 -40.10
CA ARG A 194 -40.54 -76.60 -38.96
C ARG A 194 -39.18 -76.54 -38.27
N VAL A 195 -39.19 -76.57 -36.95
CA VAL A 195 -38.04 -76.54 -36.03
C VAL A 195 -37.52 -75.13 -35.68
N PHE A 196 -38.26 -74.43 -34.82
CA PHE A 196 -37.65 -73.58 -33.80
C PHE A 196 -37.92 -74.21 -32.43
N SER A 197 -36.86 -74.68 -31.78
CA SER A 197 -36.80 -75.04 -30.37
C SER A 197 -36.46 -73.77 -29.56
N PRO A 198 -36.92 -73.60 -28.29
CA PRO A 198 -36.84 -72.32 -27.58
C PRO A 198 -35.48 -71.91 -27.01
N ASP A 199 -34.41 -72.70 -27.15
CA ASP A 199 -33.17 -72.50 -26.37
C ASP A 199 -31.95 -72.00 -27.19
N MET A 200 -32.10 -70.90 -27.92
CA MET A 200 -30.93 -70.17 -28.47
C MET A 200 -30.93 -68.72 -28.00
N LYS A 201 -30.20 -68.47 -26.91
CA LYS A 201 -29.83 -67.12 -26.44
C LYS A 201 -28.81 -66.52 -27.40
N ILE A 202 -29.26 -65.60 -28.25
CA ILE A 202 -28.38 -64.72 -29.03
C ILE A 202 -27.86 -63.64 -28.08
N PHE A 203 -26.59 -63.76 -27.69
CA PHE A 203 -25.87 -62.73 -26.94
C PHE A 203 -25.44 -61.62 -27.92
N CYS A 204 -26.22 -60.55 -28.00
CA CYS A 204 -25.76 -59.30 -28.60
C CYS A 204 -24.91 -58.55 -27.56
N ILE A 205 -23.59 -58.55 -27.73
CA ILE A 205 -22.67 -57.73 -26.95
C ILE A 205 -22.73 -56.30 -27.52
N LEU A 206 -23.36 -55.38 -26.78
CA LEU A 206 -23.23 -53.94 -27.00
C LEU A 206 -22.08 -53.41 -26.12
N PRO A 207 -21.17 -52.56 -26.62
CA PRO A 207 -20.17 -51.93 -25.77
C PRO A 207 -20.82 -50.78 -24.96
N ARG A 208 -20.84 -50.93 -23.63
CA ARG A 208 -21.18 -49.87 -22.67
C ARG A 208 -19.93 -49.03 -22.43
N PHE A 209 -19.92 -47.78 -22.91
CA PHE A 209 -18.99 -46.76 -22.44
C PHE A 209 -19.39 -46.36 -21.01
N THR A 210 -18.56 -46.72 -20.03
CA THR A 210 -18.64 -46.18 -18.66
C THR A 210 -17.44 -45.29 -18.42
N SER A 211 -17.67 -43.99 -18.34
CA SER A 211 -16.73 -43.01 -17.80
C SER A 211 -16.64 -43.20 -16.28
N ALA A 212 -15.50 -43.72 -15.81
CA ALA A 212 -15.15 -43.70 -14.39
C ALA A 212 -14.38 -42.39 -14.11
N GLN A 213 -14.99 -41.54 -13.28
CA GLN A 213 -14.31 -40.43 -12.61
C GLN A 213 -13.96 -40.95 -11.22
N GLU A 214 -12.67 -41.16 -10.96
CA GLU A 214 -12.18 -41.66 -9.67
C GLU A 214 -12.01 -40.49 -8.69
N PHE A 215 -12.65 -40.63 -7.52
CA PHE A 215 -12.37 -39.89 -6.30
C PHE A 215 -11.47 -40.76 -5.40
N GLY A 216 -10.36 -40.20 -4.97
CA GLY A 216 -9.44 -40.68 -3.93
C GLY A 216 -8.33 -39.62 -3.79
N GLU A 217 -7.71 -39.34 -2.65
CA GLU A 217 -7.73 -39.94 -1.32
C GLU A 217 -7.08 -38.91 -0.36
N ASP A 218 -7.39 -39.04 0.92
CA ASP A 218 -7.02 -38.17 2.03
C ASP A 218 -5.51 -38.24 2.32
N SER A 219 -4.75 -37.36 1.68
CA SER A 219 -3.42 -36.93 2.14
C SER A 219 -3.57 -35.47 2.58
N GLY A 220 -2.92 -35.07 3.67
CA GLY A 220 -2.92 -33.72 4.24
C GLY A 220 -2.39 -32.65 3.29
N SER A 221 -3.07 -32.48 2.16
CA SER A 221 -2.88 -31.48 1.15
C SER A 221 -3.68 -30.28 1.60
N ILE A 222 -2.96 -29.23 1.99
CA ILE A 222 -3.57 -27.92 2.24
C ILE A 222 -4.16 -27.49 0.90
N ARG A 223 -5.47 -27.67 0.73
CA ARG A 223 -6.19 -27.19 -0.45
C ARG A 223 -6.30 -25.67 -0.32
N LEU A 224 -5.36 -24.98 -0.94
CA LEU A 224 -5.40 -23.54 -1.11
C LEU A 224 -6.39 -23.22 -2.23
N GLU A 225 -7.64 -22.98 -1.87
CA GLU A 225 -8.66 -22.52 -2.82
C GLU A 225 -8.43 -21.04 -3.13
N ALA A 226 -8.34 -20.70 -4.42
CA ALA A 226 -8.37 -19.31 -4.85
C ALA A 226 -9.81 -18.78 -4.67
N PRO A 227 -10.00 -17.54 -4.19
CA PRO A 227 -11.33 -16.95 -4.10
C PRO A 227 -12.00 -16.97 -5.47
N ALA A 228 -13.22 -17.51 -5.54
CA ALA A 228 -14.04 -17.34 -6.73
C ALA A 228 -14.38 -15.85 -6.85
N LEU A 229 -13.91 -15.21 -7.93
CA LEU A 229 -14.34 -13.86 -8.29
C LEU A 229 -15.80 -13.97 -8.71
N ASP A 230 -16.73 -13.59 -7.82
CA ASP A 230 -18.09 -13.39 -8.28
C ASP A 230 -18.13 -12.17 -9.23
N SER A 231 -19.10 -12.18 -10.15
CA SER A 231 -19.19 -11.12 -11.18
C SER A 231 -19.56 -9.75 -10.61
N GLU A 232 -19.95 -9.67 -9.34
CA GLU A 232 -20.40 -8.45 -8.66
C GLU A 232 -19.21 -7.72 -7.99
N GLU A 233 -18.21 -8.47 -7.52
CA GLU A 233 -16.99 -7.96 -6.91
C GLU A 233 -15.93 -7.51 -7.92
N GLY A 234 -16.13 -7.72 -9.23
CA GLY A 234 -15.16 -7.28 -10.24
C GLY A 234 -15.14 -5.76 -10.50
N GLY A 235 -16.26 -5.06 -10.28
CA GLY A 235 -16.44 -3.67 -10.73
C GLY A 235 -17.00 -2.67 -9.72
N ASN A 236 -17.44 -3.11 -8.54
CA ASN A 236 -18.00 -2.20 -7.53
C ASN A 236 -16.88 -1.43 -6.80
N TRP A 237 -17.12 -0.14 -6.53
CA TRP A 237 -16.22 0.73 -5.77
C TRP A 237 -16.42 0.59 -4.25
N HIS A 238 -17.47 -0.11 -3.82
CA HIS A 238 -17.79 -0.35 -2.43
C HIS A 238 -17.40 -1.76 -1.97
N ILE A 239 -17.21 -1.90 -0.66
CA ILE A 239 -16.95 -3.19 0.00
C ILE A 239 -18.25 -3.98 0.08
N ALA A 240 -18.19 -5.28 -0.24
CA ALA A 240 -19.36 -6.15 -0.19
C ALA A 240 -19.93 -6.23 1.25
N PRO A 241 -21.27 -6.28 1.44
CA PRO A 241 -21.91 -6.23 2.77
C PRO A 241 -21.36 -7.22 3.79
N HIS A 242 -21.00 -8.43 3.33
CA HIS A 242 -20.50 -9.50 4.20
C HIS A 242 -19.04 -9.29 4.68
N LEU A 243 -18.31 -8.32 4.11
CA LEU A 243 -16.92 -7.99 4.43
C LEU A 243 -16.77 -6.63 5.13
N VAL A 244 -17.86 -5.86 5.28
CA VAL A 244 -17.80 -4.50 5.82
C VAL A 244 -17.26 -4.48 7.25
N CYS A 245 -17.63 -5.47 8.07
CA CYS A 245 -17.11 -5.58 9.43
C CYS A 245 -15.59 -5.80 9.47
N ASP A 246 -15.05 -6.67 8.60
CA ASP A 246 -13.60 -6.90 8.51
C ASP A 246 -12.87 -5.62 8.08
N ALA A 247 -13.41 -4.93 7.07
CA ALA A 247 -12.86 -3.67 6.58
C ALA A 247 -12.86 -2.58 7.66
N CYS A 248 -13.97 -2.42 8.39
CA CYS A 248 -14.08 -1.47 9.48
C CYS A 248 -12.98 -1.70 10.52
N ARG A 249 -12.83 -2.95 10.97
CA ARG A 249 -11.84 -3.28 12.00
C ARG A 249 -10.41 -3.02 11.54
N ILE A 250 -10.10 -3.31 10.28
CA ILE A 250 -8.78 -3.05 9.68
C ILE A 250 -8.51 -1.54 9.61
N ILE A 251 -9.46 -0.75 9.09
CA ILE A 251 -9.33 0.72 8.98
C ILE A 251 -9.14 1.34 10.35
N SER A 252 -10.02 1.02 11.31
CA SER A 252 -9.94 1.56 12.67
C SER A 252 -8.65 1.14 13.38
N ALA A 253 -8.16 -0.07 13.13
CA ALA A 253 -6.88 -0.51 13.69
C ALA A 253 -5.71 0.28 13.11
N GLU A 254 -5.70 0.56 11.81
CA GLU A 254 -4.61 1.32 11.16
C GLU A 254 -4.61 2.79 11.59
N ILE A 255 -5.79 3.44 11.67
CA ILE A 255 -5.94 4.79 12.25
C ILE A 255 -5.39 4.82 13.67
N ASN A 256 -5.82 3.87 14.50
CA ASN A 256 -5.38 3.81 15.89
C ASN A 256 -3.86 3.60 16.01
N LYS A 257 -3.30 2.71 15.19
CA LYS A 257 -1.87 2.40 15.15
C LYS A 257 -1.03 3.62 14.74
N ARG A 258 -1.39 4.29 13.65
CA ARG A 258 -0.66 5.45 13.13
C ARG A 258 -0.76 6.65 14.07
N MET A 259 -1.95 6.90 14.64
CA MET A 259 -2.14 7.96 15.63
C MET A 259 -1.33 7.70 16.90
N ASN A 260 -1.39 6.49 17.44
CA ASN A 260 -0.58 6.11 18.61
C ASN A 260 0.92 6.18 18.32
N PHE A 261 1.36 5.86 17.11
CA PHE A 261 2.75 6.02 16.72
C PHE A 261 3.20 7.48 16.80
N GLU A 262 2.41 8.43 16.27
CA GLU A 262 2.74 9.86 16.34
C GLU A 262 2.64 10.42 17.77
N ILE A 263 1.67 9.96 18.58
CA ILE A 263 1.60 10.29 20.02
C ILE A 263 2.86 9.82 20.76
N ASN A 264 3.32 8.60 20.47
CA ASN A 264 4.49 8.01 21.13
C ASN A 264 5.82 8.63 20.71
N LYS A 265 5.88 9.24 19.52
CA LYS A 265 7.08 9.92 19.00
C LYS A 265 7.51 11.12 19.86
N PHE A 266 6.55 11.80 20.50
CA PHE A 266 6.81 12.97 21.33
C PHE A 266 6.50 12.70 22.81
N PRO A 267 7.51 12.63 23.71
CA PRO A 267 7.29 12.36 25.13
C PRO A 267 6.35 13.37 25.82
N SER A 268 6.32 14.62 25.36
CA SER A 268 5.40 15.65 25.86
C SER A 268 3.94 15.38 25.51
N VAL A 269 3.69 14.75 24.34
CA VAL A 269 2.35 14.38 23.90
C VAL A 269 1.91 13.09 24.60
N LYS A 270 2.80 12.08 24.64
CA LYS A 270 2.58 10.83 25.37
C LYS A 270 2.26 11.04 26.85
N SER A 271 2.96 11.98 27.51
CA SER A 271 2.70 12.31 28.92
C SER A 271 1.45 13.18 29.13
N GLY A 272 0.73 13.52 28.05
CA GLY A 272 -0.47 14.35 28.10
C GLY A 272 -0.22 15.83 28.39
N LYS A 273 1.04 16.26 28.45
CA LYS A 273 1.43 17.67 28.72
C LYS A 273 1.19 18.59 27.53
N LYS A 274 1.20 18.04 26.32
CA LYS A 274 0.90 18.73 25.06
C LYS A 274 -0.04 17.87 24.23
N GLU A 275 -0.74 18.50 23.31
CA GLU A 275 -1.58 17.83 22.32
C GLU A 275 -0.88 17.84 20.96
N LEU A 276 -1.23 16.92 20.06
CA LEU A 276 -0.90 17.07 18.65
C LEU A 276 -1.61 18.32 18.10
N SER A 277 -1.04 18.95 17.08
CA SER A 277 -1.76 20.01 16.36
C SER A 277 -2.92 19.40 15.58
N GLU A 278 -4.01 20.16 15.45
CA GLU A 278 -5.18 19.79 14.65
C GLU A 278 -4.78 19.47 13.20
N ASP A 279 -3.98 20.35 12.58
CA ASP A 279 -3.40 20.12 11.25
C ASP A 279 -2.71 18.76 11.13
N ARG A 280 -1.99 18.32 12.17
CA ARG A 280 -1.29 17.04 12.14
C ARG A 280 -2.24 15.86 12.27
N VAL A 281 -3.33 16.02 13.00
CA VAL A 281 -4.37 14.98 13.12
C VAL A 281 -5.08 14.78 11.78
N ILE A 282 -5.44 15.89 11.10
CA ILE A 282 -6.03 15.87 9.76
C ILE A 282 -5.06 15.19 8.78
N GLU A 283 -3.80 15.62 8.74
CA GLU A 283 -2.77 15.00 7.88
C GLU A 283 -2.65 13.48 8.10
N ILE A 284 -2.69 13.00 9.35
CA ILE A 284 -2.60 11.57 9.64
C ILE A 284 -3.80 10.81 9.08
N ILE A 285 -4.99 11.39 9.19
CA ILE A 285 -6.23 10.76 8.72
C ILE A 285 -6.28 10.76 7.19
N GLU A 286 -5.96 11.88 6.54
CA GLU A 286 -5.81 11.98 5.08
C GLU A 286 -4.72 11.03 4.56
N GLU A 287 -3.56 10.93 5.21
CA GLU A 287 -2.49 9.97 4.86
C GLU A 287 -3.03 8.52 4.83
N ILE A 288 -3.96 8.16 5.72
CA ILE A 288 -4.49 6.80 5.81
C ILE A 288 -5.64 6.59 4.84
N CYS A 289 -6.59 7.51 4.80
CA CYS A 289 -7.82 7.36 4.02
C CYS A 289 -7.68 7.79 2.55
N ASP A 290 -6.65 8.54 2.16
CA ASP A 290 -6.45 8.97 0.77
C ASP A 290 -5.26 8.30 0.07
N ASP A 291 -4.26 7.76 0.79
CA ASP A 291 -3.12 7.07 0.16
C ASP A 291 -3.48 5.61 -0.20
N PRO A 292 -3.54 5.22 -1.49
CA PRO A 292 -3.79 3.84 -1.90
C PRO A 292 -2.73 2.85 -1.42
N LYS A 293 -1.54 3.34 -1.04
CA LYS A 293 -0.45 2.48 -0.55
C LYS A 293 -0.75 1.91 0.83
N THR A 294 -1.57 2.57 1.64
CA THR A 294 -1.91 2.13 3.01
C THR A 294 -2.57 0.76 3.01
N PHE A 295 -3.42 0.49 2.01
CA PHE A 295 -4.18 -0.76 1.90
C PHE A 295 -3.77 -1.62 0.69
N LYS A 296 -2.58 -1.39 0.11
CA LYS A 296 -2.10 -2.12 -1.08
C LYS A 296 -1.99 -3.63 -0.88
N ASP A 297 -1.67 -4.04 0.36
CA ASP A 297 -1.46 -5.44 0.75
C ASP A 297 -2.74 -6.04 1.37
N ALA A 298 -3.84 -5.28 1.42
CA ALA A 298 -5.14 -5.79 1.83
C ALA A 298 -5.81 -6.52 0.66
N GLY A 299 -6.45 -7.66 0.94
CA GLY A 299 -7.09 -8.47 -0.09
C GLY A 299 -7.97 -9.58 0.45
N LEU A 300 -8.67 -10.28 -0.45
CA LEU A 300 -9.54 -11.38 -0.09
C LEU A 300 -8.77 -12.65 0.22
N LYS A 301 -9.25 -13.39 1.20
CA LYS A 301 -8.72 -14.70 1.58
C LYS A 301 -9.87 -15.61 2.00
N VAL A 302 -9.82 -16.87 1.58
CA VAL A 302 -10.78 -17.88 2.02
C VAL A 302 -10.22 -18.57 3.25
N ILE A 303 -10.91 -18.48 4.38
CA ILE A 303 -10.57 -19.13 5.65
C ILE A 303 -11.76 -20.00 6.03
N ASP A 304 -11.53 -21.31 6.15
CA ASP A 304 -12.56 -22.32 6.48
C ASP A 304 -13.80 -22.25 5.56
N GLY A 305 -13.58 -22.01 4.26
CA GLY A 305 -14.65 -21.89 3.26
C GLY A 305 -15.42 -20.57 3.29
N VAL A 306 -14.98 -19.59 4.09
CA VAL A 306 -15.59 -18.26 4.18
C VAL A 306 -14.62 -17.19 3.69
N GLN A 307 -15.11 -16.28 2.85
CA GLN A 307 -14.34 -15.12 2.41
C GLN A 307 -14.18 -14.11 3.56
N ARG A 308 -12.93 -13.69 3.77
CA ARG A 308 -12.50 -12.72 4.78
C ARG A 308 -11.49 -11.78 4.18
N ILE A 309 -11.38 -10.57 4.73
CA ILE A 309 -10.30 -9.66 4.34
C ILE A 309 -9.04 -9.96 5.15
N SER A 310 -7.92 -10.10 4.46
CA SER A 310 -6.57 -10.21 5.02
C SER A 310 -5.82 -8.90 4.82
N ALA A 311 -5.16 -8.41 5.87
CA ALA A 311 -4.30 -7.22 5.82
C ALA A 311 -3.12 -7.37 6.79
N PRO A 312 -1.96 -6.74 6.53
CA PRO A 312 -0.76 -6.90 7.36
C PRO A 312 -0.98 -6.52 8.83
N GLY A 313 -0.55 -7.40 9.74
CA GLY A 313 -0.69 -7.17 11.18
C GLY A 313 -2.09 -7.43 11.75
N TYR A 314 -2.98 -8.01 10.94
CA TYR A 314 -4.32 -8.41 11.34
C TYR A 314 -4.42 -9.93 11.59
N GLU A 315 -5.45 -10.39 12.29
CA GLU A 315 -5.59 -11.80 12.69
C GLU A 315 -5.68 -12.78 11.49
N THR A 316 -6.23 -12.31 10.37
CA THR A 316 -6.38 -13.08 9.13
C THR A 316 -5.10 -13.19 8.30
N ASP A 317 -4.09 -12.36 8.60
CA ASP A 317 -2.77 -12.38 7.96
C ASP A 317 -2.02 -13.68 8.28
N GLN A 318 -2.06 -14.10 9.55
CA GLN A 318 -1.32 -15.24 10.10
C GLN A 318 -1.88 -16.61 9.69
N VAL A 319 -3.11 -16.65 9.16
CA VAL A 319 -3.73 -17.89 8.69
C VAL A 319 -3.11 -18.31 7.37
N SER A 320 -2.80 -19.58 7.15
CA SER A 320 -2.29 -20.02 5.84
C SER A 320 -3.38 -19.91 4.77
N GLY A 321 -3.09 -19.25 3.65
CA GLY A 321 -4.05 -19.05 2.56
C GLY A 321 -3.49 -18.14 1.47
N VAL A 322 -4.06 -18.23 0.25
CA VAL A 322 -3.71 -17.31 -0.85
C VAL A 322 -4.55 -16.05 -0.70
N THR A 323 -3.90 -14.92 -0.47
CA THR A 323 -4.56 -13.61 -0.45
C THR A 323 -4.58 -13.02 -1.85
N GLN A 324 -5.77 -12.74 -2.37
CA GLN A 324 -5.96 -12.01 -3.61
C GLN A 324 -6.00 -10.50 -3.31
N GLY A 325 -4.81 -9.89 -3.26
CA GLY A 325 -4.62 -8.44 -3.11
C GLY A 325 -4.60 -7.70 -4.45
N GLY A 326 -4.51 -6.38 -4.39
CA GLY A 326 -4.43 -5.50 -5.57
C GLY A 326 -5.79 -5.15 -6.21
N MET A 327 -5.77 -4.60 -7.43
CA MET A 327 -6.96 -4.12 -8.15
C MET A 327 -7.72 -2.99 -7.40
N MET A 328 -9.03 -3.14 -7.20
CA MET A 328 -9.92 -2.13 -6.62
C MET A 328 -9.90 -2.10 -5.09
N TRP A 329 -9.23 -3.06 -4.42
CA TRP A 329 -9.24 -3.16 -2.95
C TRP A 329 -8.76 -1.89 -2.25
N PRO A 330 -7.62 -1.27 -2.61
CA PRO A 330 -7.20 -0.01 -1.98
C PRO A 330 -8.25 1.09 -2.13
N HIS A 331 -8.85 1.23 -3.31
CA HIS A 331 -9.91 2.22 -3.55
C HIS A 331 -11.17 1.95 -2.74
N ARG A 332 -11.55 0.67 -2.55
CA ARG A 332 -12.69 0.28 -1.69
C ARG A 332 -12.44 0.64 -0.23
N PHE A 333 -11.22 0.39 0.25
CA PHE A 333 -10.79 0.74 1.61
C PHE A 333 -10.81 2.25 1.83
N ILE A 334 -10.21 3.03 0.93
CA ILE A 334 -10.25 4.50 0.94
C ILE A 334 -11.70 5.00 1.00
N THR A 335 -12.54 4.53 0.07
CA THR A 335 -13.96 4.92 0.01
C THR A 335 -14.68 4.63 1.33
N LYS A 336 -14.44 3.45 1.91
CA LYS A 336 -15.04 3.07 3.20
C LYS A 336 -14.47 3.88 4.36
N CYS A 337 -13.18 4.22 4.34
CA CYS A 337 -12.49 5.02 5.36
C CYS A 337 -13.12 6.41 5.48
N ASN A 338 -13.28 7.09 4.34
CA ASN A 338 -13.92 8.41 4.28
C ASN A 338 -15.39 8.34 4.73
N GLN A 339 -16.14 7.33 4.27
CA GLN A 339 -17.51 7.11 4.76
C GLN A 339 -17.56 6.87 6.27
N MET A 340 -16.60 6.14 6.84
CA MET A 340 -16.60 5.85 8.28
C MET A 340 -16.35 7.11 9.10
N ILE A 341 -15.42 7.97 8.68
CA ILE A 341 -15.13 9.24 9.36
C ILE A 341 -16.37 10.12 9.35
N GLU A 342 -16.96 10.35 8.17
CA GLU A 342 -18.15 11.18 8.00
C GLU A 342 -19.38 10.67 8.77
N ASN A 343 -19.52 9.36 8.95
CA ASN A 343 -20.69 8.77 9.61
C ASN A 343 -20.53 8.61 11.14
N SER A 344 -19.30 8.44 11.63
CA SER A 344 -19.04 8.03 13.03
C SER A 344 -18.64 9.20 13.93
N PHE A 345 -18.16 10.29 13.34
CA PHE A 345 -17.66 11.47 14.04
C PHE A 345 -18.06 12.76 13.32
N ASP A 346 -18.21 13.84 14.08
CA ASP A 346 -18.50 15.15 13.50
C ASP A 346 -17.23 15.80 12.90
N ASP A 347 -16.05 15.48 13.44
CA ASP A 347 -14.74 15.94 12.96
C ASP A 347 -13.61 14.90 13.23
N GLU A 348 -12.48 15.05 12.53
CA GLU A 348 -11.27 14.24 12.72
C GLU A 348 -10.64 14.41 14.10
N TRP A 349 -10.90 15.55 14.75
CA TRP A 349 -10.33 15.89 16.05
C TRP A 349 -10.96 15.09 17.19
N GLU A 350 -12.23 14.70 17.08
CA GLU A 350 -12.93 13.81 17.99
C GLU A 350 -12.33 12.41 18.00
N ILE A 351 -11.89 11.91 16.83
CA ILE A 351 -11.17 10.65 16.71
C ILE A 351 -9.89 10.70 17.56
N TYR A 352 -9.11 11.78 17.44
CA TYR A 352 -7.89 11.96 18.24
C TYR A 352 -8.18 12.04 19.74
N LYS A 353 -9.17 12.83 20.16
CA LYS A 353 -9.59 12.91 21.58
C LYS A 353 -10.00 11.55 22.12
N TYR A 354 -10.74 10.78 21.32
CA TYR A 354 -11.18 9.45 21.71
C TYR A 354 -10.00 8.50 21.90
N ILE A 355 -9.06 8.45 20.94
CA ILE A 355 -7.85 7.61 21.02
C ILE A 355 -7.01 7.98 22.24
N ARG A 356 -6.87 9.27 22.55
CA ARG A 356 -6.09 9.72 23.71
C ARG A 356 -6.68 9.25 25.03
N ASN A 357 -8.00 9.24 25.15
CA ASN A 357 -8.69 8.76 26.33
C ASN A 357 -8.75 7.22 26.37
N ASN A 358 -8.80 6.57 25.20
CA ASN A 358 -8.93 5.12 25.04
C ASN A 358 -7.98 4.60 23.94
N PRO A 359 -6.69 4.34 24.27
CA PRO A 359 -5.66 3.99 23.27
C PRO A 359 -5.93 2.74 22.42
N SER A 360 -6.84 1.88 22.86
CA SER A 360 -7.24 0.66 22.13
C SER A 360 -8.74 0.58 21.83
N GLY A 361 -9.50 1.63 22.18
CA GLY A 361 -10.96 1.61 22.10
C GLY A 361 -11.53 1.96 20.72
N LEU A 362 -10.72 2.52 19.81
CA LEU A 362 -11.24 3.11 18.57
C LEU A 362 -12.00 2.11 17.70
N VAL A 363 -11.49 0.87 17.59
CA VAL A 363 -12.13 -0.22 16.85
C VAL A 363 -13.52 -0.52 17.41
N TYR A 364 -13.68 -0.49 18.74
CA TYR A 364 -14.99 -0.70 19.36
C TYR A 364 -15.96 0.42 19.00
N LYS A 365 -15.51 1.68 19.15
CA LYS A 365 -16.32 2.87 18.87
C LYS A 365 -16.82 2.88 17.43
N MET A 366 -15.91 2.75 16.47
CA MET A 366 -16.24 2.85 15.04
C MET A 366 -17.04 1.67 14.50
N CYS A 367 -16.73 0.44 14.95
CA CYS A 367 -17.31 -0.74 14.30
C CYS A 367 -18.53 -1.31 15.02
N TYR A 368 -18.73 -1.00 16.30
CA TYR A 368 -19.74 -1.69 17.13
C TYR A 368 -20.70 -0.76 17.89
N GLN A 369 -20.32 0.49 18.14
CA GLN A 369 -21.10 1.37 19.02
C GLN A 369 -22.06 2.31 18.26
N ASP A 370 -21.84 2.57 16.99
CA ASP A 370 -22.63 3.53 16.22
C ASP A 370 -24.00 2.97 15.81
N GLU A 371 -24.98 3.85 15.57
CA GLU A 371 -26.36 3.46 15.18
C GLU A 371 -26.40 2.64 13.87
N LYS A 372 -25.38 2.78 13.03
CA LYS A 372 -25.12 2.00 11.82
C LYS A 372 -23.87 1.13 11.97
N ALA A 373 -23.72 0.46 13.11
CA ALA A 373 -22.57 -0.41 13.37
C ALA A 373 -22.35 -1.42 12.22
N ASP A 374 -21.15 -1.38 11.64
CA ASP A 374 -20.74 -2.30 10.59
C ASP A 374 -20.58 -3.75 11.10
N CYS A 375 -20.41 -3.92 12.41
CA CYS A 375 -20.28 -5.22 13.06
C CYS A 375 -21.40 -5.48 14.07
N VAL A 376 -22.01 -6.66 13.98
CA VAL A 376 -23.17 -7.04 14.82
C VAL A 376 -22.78 -7.49 16.23
N ARG A 377 -21.57 -8.05 16.43
CA ARG A 377 -21.10 -8.55 17.75
C ARG A 377 -19.60 -8.37 17.91
N PHE A 378 -19.18 -7.75 19.02
CA PHE A 378 -17.77 -7.69 19.37
C PHE A 378 -17.23 -9.10 19.64
N PRO A 379 -16.06 -9.48 19.08
CA PRO A 379 -15.47 -10.78 19.37
C PRO A 379 -15.12 -10.87 20.86
N VAL A 380 -15.89 -11.66 21.60
CA VAL A 380 -15.57 -12.07 22.97
C VAL A 380 -14.38 -13.03 22.91
N SER A 381 -13.18 -12.46 22.96
CA SER A 381 -11.91 -13.11 23.33
C SER A 381 -11.73 -14.57 22.87
N SER A 382 -11.30 -14.74 21.62
CA SER A 382 -10.39 -15.84 21.24
C SER A 382 -9.12 -15.27 20.60
N VAL A 383 -8.69 -14.09 21.08
CA VAL A 383 -7.38 -13.53 20.75
C VAL A 383 -6.33 -14.39 21.46
N ALA A 384 -5.51 -15.09 20.68
CA ALA A 384 -4.29 -15.68 21.15
C ALA A 384 -3.50 -14.63 21.94
N LYS A 385 -3.18 -14.95 23.19
CA LYS A 385 -2.33 -14.12 24.05
C LYS A 385 -1.05 -13.77 23.28
N TYR A 386 -0.88 -12.51 22.90
CA TYR A 386 0.44 -11.97 22.60
C TYR A 386 1.28 -12.11 23.87
N LYS A 387 2.28 -12.98 23.84
CA LYS A 387 3.39 -12.91 24.77
C LYS A 387 4.19 -11.67 24.38
N ASP A 388 4.23 -10.71 25.28
CA ASP A 388 5.32 -9.77 25.37
C ASP A 388 6.63 -10.56 25.48
N GLU A 389 7.56 -10.35 24.56
CA GLU A 389 8.98 -10.62 24.80
C GLU A 389 9.77 -9.34 24.55
N LEU A 390 10.61 -9.07 25.56
CA LEU A 390 11.51 -7.94 25.79
C LEU A 390 12.52 -7.68 24.67
#